data_AF-A0A380FHF4-F1
#
_entry.id   AF-A0A380FHF4-F1
#
_cell.length_a   1.000
_cell.length_b   1.000
_cell.length_c   1.000
_cell.angle_alpha   90.00
_cell.angle_beta   90.00
_cell.angle_gamma   90.00
#
_symmetry.space_group_name_H-M   'P 1'
#
loop_
_entity.id
_entity.type
_entity.pdbx_description
1 polymer ?
#
loop_
_entity_poly.entity_id
_entity_poly.type
_entity_poly.pdbx_seq_one_letter_code
_entity_poly.pdbx_strand_id
1 'polypeptide(L)' 'MPSGMVIKDAELRGVASSGMICSMKELNLPNAPQEKGIMVLSDDYTVGQAFFEE' A
#
# COMPACT_ATOMS: atom_id res chain seq x y z
N MET A 1 -4.68 -1.88 -7.81
CA MET A 1 -3.37 -2.50 -7.51
C MET A 1 -2.78 -3.07 -8.79
N PRO A 2 -1.44 -3.05 -8.96
CA PRO A 2 -0.75 -3.64 -10.10
C PRO A 2 -1.11 -5.12 -10.37
N SER A 3 -1.52 -5.85 -9.34
CA SER A 3 -2.01 -7.23 -9.43
C SER A 3 -3.43 -7.40 -10.02
N GLY A 4 -4.11 -6.30 -10.39
CA GLY A 4 -5.48 -6.31 -10.88
C GLY A 4 -6.56 -6.22 -9.80
N MET A 5 -6.19 -6.30 -8.51
CA MET A 5 -7.12 -6.06 -7.40
C MET A 5 -7.52 -4.59 -7.34
N VAL A 6 -8.82 -4.31 -7.21
CA VAL A 6 -9.36 -2.96 -7.01
C VAL A 6 -9.67 -2.76 -5.53
N ILE A 7 -9.12 -1.69 -4.93
CA ILE A 7 -9.40 -1.31 -3.55
C ILE A 7 -10.83 -0.75 -3.49
N LYS A 8 -11.61 -1.23 -2.52
CA LYS A 8 -13.00 -0.84 -2.28
C LYS A 8 -13.25 -0.80 -0.79
N ASP A 9 -14.35 -0.17 -0.38
CA ASP A 9 -14.85 -0.31 0.98
C ASP A 9 -15.19 -1.78 1.25
N ALA A 10 -14.66 -2.28 2.35
CA ALA A 10 -14.84 -3.66 2.79
C ALA A 10 -15.04 -3.74 4.31
N GLU A 11 -15.49 -4.90 4.78
CA GLU A 11 -15.57 -5.21 6.20
C GLU A 11 -14.62 -6.37 6.49
N LEU A 12 -13.65 -6.14 7.37
CA LEU A 12 -12.68 -7.13 7.80
C LEU A 12 -12.97 -7.51 9.25
N ARG A 13 -13.38 -8.76 9.47
CA ARG A 13 -13.69 -9.30 10.81
C ARG A 13 -14.72 -8.46 11.59
N GLY A 14 -15.73 -7.90 10.92
CA GLY A 14 -16.75 -7.06 11.56
C GLY A 14 -16.41 -5.57 11.62
N VAL A 15 -15.25 -5.15 11.09
CA VAL A 15 -14.77 -3.77 11.17
C VAL A 15 -14.61 -3.19 9.77
N ALA A 16 -15.15 -1.99 9.54
CA ALA A 16 -15.02 -1.29 8.27
C ALA A 16 -13.55 -0.98 7.93
N SER A 17 -13.17 -1.20 6.68
CA SER A 17 -11.84 -0.95 6.13
C SER A 17 -11.96 -0.30 4.76
N SER A 18 -11.63 0.99 4.68
CA SER A 18 -11.75 1.82 3.47
C SER A 18 -10.39 2.10 2.84
N GLY A 19 -9.59 1.05 2.64
CA GLY A 19 -8.24 1.18 2.12
C GLY A 19 -7.34 -0.01 2.46
N MET A 20 -6.07 0.13 2.13
CA MET A 20 -5.02 -0.87 2.37
C MET A 20 -3.68 -0.17 2.56
N ILE A 21 -2.88 -0.66 3.51
CA ILE A 21 -1.49 -0.24 3.67
C ILE A 21 -0.61 -1.13 2.78
N CYS A 22 0.12 -0.52 1.85
CA CYS A 22 0.83 -1.25 0.80
C CYS A 22 2.25 -1.68 1.21
N SER A 23 2.65 -2.86 0.76
CA SER A 23 4.02 -3.34 0.72
C SER A 23 4.75 -2.94 -0.58
N MET A 24 6.08 -3.03 -0.60
CA MET A 24 6.87 -2.83 -1.82
C MET A 24 6.44 -3.77 -2.95
N LYS A 25 6.09 -5.02 -2.60
CA LYS A 25 5.65 -6.03 -3.56
C LYS A 25 4.31 -5.67 -4.20
N GLU A 26 3.37 -5.18 -3.38
CA GLU A 26 2.05 -4.74 -3.86
C GLU A 26 2.15 -3.50 -4.74
N LEU A 27 3.14 -2.64 -4.51
CA LEU A 27 3.46 -1.48 -5.36
C LEU A 27 4.28 -1.84 -6.61
N ASN A 28 4.66 -3.11 -6.80
CA ASN A 28 5.48 -3.60 -7.91
C ASN A 28 6.85 -2.89 -8.01
N LEU A 29 7.45 -2.53 -6.86
CA LEU A 29 8.76 -1.90 -6.82
C LEU A 29 9.89 -2.93 -7.06
N PRO A 30 10.94 -2.57 -7.79
CA PRO A 30 12.11 -3.44 -7.98
C PRO A 30 12.80 -3.69 -6.63
N ASN A 31 13.44 -4.86 -6.48
CA ASN A 31 14.16 -5.26 -5.26
C ASN A 31 13.30 -5.29 -3.99
N ALA A 32 11.99 -5.51 -4.10
CA ALA A 32 11.13 -5.72 -2.94
C ALA A 32 11.73 -6.83 -2.04
N PRO A 33 11.83 -6.61 -0.71
CA PRO A 33 12.44 -7.56 0.21
C PRO A 33 11.69 -8.89 0.19
N GLN A 34 12.42 -9.96 0.48
CA GLN A 34 11.83 -11.28 0.61
C GLN A 34 10.91 -11.38 1.85
N GLU A 35 11.19 -10.59 2.88
CA GLU A 35 10.34 -10.46 4.05
C GLU A 35 9.01 -9.78 3.69
N LYS A 36 7.92 -10.40 4.16
CA LYS A 36 6.56 -9.92 3.90
C LYS A 36 6.19 -8.88 4.95
N GLY A 37 5.92 -7.65 4.52
CA GLY A 37 5.50 -6.57 5.40
C GLY A 37 5.11 -5.31 4.65
N ILE A 38 4.47 -4.38 5.35
CA ILE A 38 4.19 -3.04 4.85
C ILE A 38 5.50 -2.25 4.66
N MET A 39 5.49 -1.30 3.74
CA MET A 39 6.62 -0.41 3.55
C MET A 39 6.54 0.75 4.56
N VAL A 40 7.56 0.87 5.40
CA VAL A 40 7.71 2.01 6.31
C VAL A 40 8.40 3.14 5.54
N LEU A 41 7.76 4.29 5.46
CA LEU A 41 8.33 5.50 4.84
C LEU A 41 9.22 6.23 5.84
N SER A 42 10.24 6.93 5.34
CA SER A 42 11.04 7.86 6.12
C SER A 42 10.31 9.19 6.33
N ASP A 43 10.76 9.98 7.31
CA ASP A 43 10.11 11.23 7.75
C ASP A 43 10.21 12.38 6.72
N ASP A 44 10.92 12.18 5.60
CA ASP A 44 10.97 13.10 4.47
C ASP A 44 9.69 13.07 3.61
N TYR A 45 8.85 12.04 3.75
CA TYR A 45 7.57 11.96 3.05
C TYR A 45 6.51 12.87 3.70
N THR A 46 5.81 13.66 2.89
CA THR A 46 4.70 14.52 3.31
C THR A 46 3.37 13.77 3.26
N VAL A 47 2.59 13.79 4.34
CA VAL A 47 1.27 13.17 4.39
C VAL A 47 0.33 13.82 3.36
N GLY A 48 -0.38 12.99 2.59
CA GLY A 48 -1.32 13.43 1.56
C GLY A 48 -0.69 13.60 0.17
N GLN A 49 0.64 13.48 0.05
CA GLN A 49 1.29 13.46 -1.26
C GLN A 49 1.03 12.13 -1.99
N ALA A 50 0.90 12.19 -3.31
CA ALA A 50 0.85 10.99 -4.13
C ALA A 50 2.19 10.25 -4.06
N PHE A 51 2.14 8.92 -4.00
CA PHE A 51 3.37 8.11 -3.96
C PHE A 51 4.03 8.00 -5.35
N PHE A 52 3.23 8.02 -6.41
CA PHE A 52 3.70 8.13 -7.79
C PHE A 52 3.39 9.53 -8.30
N GLU A 53 4.32 10.15 -9.01
CA GLU A 53 4.05 11.35 -9.81
C GLU A 53 3.16 10.97 -11.01
N GLU A 54 2.25 11.86 -11.41
CA GLU A 54 1.38 11.66 -12.59
C GLU A 54 2.16 11.63 -13.91
#